data_AF-A0A519EVW4-F1
#
_entry.id   AF-A0A519EVW4-F1
#
_cell.length_a   1.000
_cell.length_b   1.000
_cell.length_c   1.000
_cell.angle_alpha   90.00
_cell.angle_beta   90.00
_cell.angle_gamma   90.00
#
_symmetry.space_group_name_H-M   'P 1'
#
loop_
_entity.id
_entity.type
_entity.pdbx_description
1 polymer ?
#
loop_
_entity_poly.entity_id
_entity_poly.type
_entity_poly.pdbx_seq_one_letter_code
_entity_poly.pdbx_strand_id
1 'polypeptide(L)'
;MSKSLRLSEKWFRRGLWLVAVVFASFLIGLGGTLVGDLPQVERALKLEDFIDGVAAEPLRAGVRDAELTEQKAARALEQAELKLSVAQQSSRTARETFENWVATRRATAQPDQDAELIARTRALDVLKAKEDEAQQKVDAQQQVALDARQSQEAAQQKLAVLEADAQLKLDAEYRRVELRVFGYRLALTLPLLLIAGWLFVKKRKSTYWPFVWGFIFFALFAFFVELVPYLPSYGGYVRYVVGIVMTVLVGRYAIVALNRYLARQKLAEAQPDVVRREELSYDTALTRLAKGVCPGCERSVDLKNPAIDFCPHCGIGLFDHCGACDARKSAFSKFCHACGTSAQTRTLSDKDSVAGAPPA
;
A
#
# COMPACT_ATOMS: atom_id res chain seq x y z
N MET A 1 -28.15 -25.93 -20.33
CA MET A 1 -28.16 -26.16 -21.79
C MET A 1 -26.82 -25.78 -22.39
N SER A 2 -25.87 -26.71 -22.45
CA SER A 2 -24.63 -26.57 -23.21
C SER A 2 -24.67 -27.62 -24.32
N LYS A 3 -25.35 -27.28 -25.42
CA LYS A 3 -25.28 -28.03 -26.67
C LYS A 3 -23.82 -28.09 -27.10
N SER A 4 -23.43 -29.22 -27.67
CA SER A 4 -22.13 -29.55 -28.27
C SER A 4 -21.66 -28.50 -29.29
N LEU A 5 -21.13 -27.37 -28.80
CA LEU A 5 -20.46 -26.37 -29.62
C LEU A 5 -19.09 -26.91 -30.00
N ARG A 6 -18.88 -27.07 -31.32
CA ARG A 6 -17.64 -27.52 -31.95
C ARG A 6 -16.44 -26.81 -31.31
N LEU A 7 -15.38 -27.55 -31.00
CA LEU A 7 -14.17 -27.05 -30.32
C LEU A 7 -13.70 -25.70 -30.89
N SER A 8 -13.80 -25.51 -32.20
CA SER A 8 -13.44 -24.29 -32.92
C SER A 8 -14.15 -23.04 -32.40
N GLU A 9 -15.46 -23.07 -32.14
CA GLU A 9 -16.22 -21.87 -31.72
C GLU A 9 -15.81 -21.39 -30.33
N LYS A 10 -15.47 -22.31 -29.42
CA LYS A 10 -14.92 -21.96 -28.10
C LYS A 10 -13.55 -21.30 -28.22
N TRP A 11 -12.70 -21.81 -29.12
CA TRP A 11 -11.39 -21.22 -29.38
C TRP A 11 -11.50 -19.86 -30.06
N PHE A 12 -12.41 -19.68 -31.03
CA PHE A 12 -12.69 -18.37 -31.62
C PHE A 12 -13.17 -17.36 -30.58
N ARG A 13 -14.13 -17.72 -29.70
CA ARG A 13 -14.56 -16.82 -28.62
C ARG A 13 -13.44 -16.46 -27.65
N ARG A 14 -12.53 -17.40 -27.34
CA ARG A 14 -11.34 -17.11 -26.52
C ARG A 14 -10.36 -16.18 -27.23
N GLY A 15 -10.15 -16.39 -28.54
CA GLY A 15 -9.34 -15.50 -29.38
C GLY A 15 -9.90 -14.08 -29.41
N LEU A 16 -11.22 -13.91 -29.55
CA LEU A 16 -11.87 -12.60 -29.50
C LEU A 16 -11.69 -11.92 -28.13
N TRP A 17 -11.74 -12.67 -27.03
CA TRP A 17 -11.42 -12.15 -25.69
C TRP A 17 -9.98 -11.67 -25.56
N LEU A 18 -9.02 -12.41 -26.14
CA LEU A 18 -7.62 -12.01 -26.16
C LEU A 18 -7.45 -10.70 -26.93
N VAL A 19 -8.09 -10.56 -28.09
CA VAL A 19 -8.09 -9.31 -28.87
C VAL A 19 -8.65 -8.15 -28.05
N ALA A 20 -9.74 -8.37 -27.29
CA ALA A 20 -10.29 -7.34 -26.42
C ALA A 20 -9.30 -6.87 -25.34
N VAL A 21 -8.56 -7.80 -24.72
CA VAL A 21 -7.54 -7.49 -23.71
C VAL A 21 -6.36 -6.74 -24.31
N VAL A 22 -5.87 -7.17 -25.48
CA VAL A 22 -4.78 -6.48 -26.18
C VAL A 22 -5.20 -5.08 -26.60
N PHE A 23 -6.42 -4.92 -27.13
CA PHE A 23 -6.97 -3.62 -27.46
C PHE A 23 -7.06 -2.71 -26.22
N ALA A 24 -7.53 -3.24 -25.10
CA ALA A 24 -7.55 -2.51 -23.83
C ALA A 24 -6.14 -2.11 -23.38
N SER A 25 -5.13 -3.00 -23.48
CA SER A 25 -3.76 -2.65 -23.07
C SER A 25 -3.14 -1.55 -23.91
N PHE A 26 -3.42 -1.51 -25.22
CA PHE A 26 -2.98 -0.40 -26.08
C PHE A 26 -3.65 0.92 -25.69
N LEU A 27 -4.95 0.91 -25.39
CA LEU A 27 -5.65 2.10 -24.91
C LEU A 27 -5.12 2.57 -23.54
N ILE A 28 -4.83 1.64 -22.63
CA ILE A 28 -4.22 1.94 -21.33
C ILE A 28 -2.84 2.59 -21.53
N GLY A 29 -2.00 2.02 -22.40
CA GLY A 29 -0.68 2.58 -22.71
C GLY A 29 -0.76 3.99 -23.31
N LEU A 30 -1.69 4.20 -24.25
CA LEU A 30 -1.92 5.50 -24.88
C LEU A 30 -2.47 6.54 -23.88
N GLY A 31 -3.38 6.13 -22.99
CA GLY A 31 -3.89 6.99 -21.92
C GLY A 31 -2.78 7.45 -20.97
N GLY A 32 -1.94 6.51 -20.54
CA GLY A 32 -0.81 6.80 -19.65
C GLY A 32 0.22 7.76 -20.26
N THR A 33 0.52 7.65 -21.55
CA THR A 33 1.42 8.60 -22.24
C THR A 33 0.77 9.99 -22.37
N LEU A 34 -0.52 10.03 -22.74
CA LEU A 34 -1.22 11.31 -22.94
C LEU A 34 -1.38 12.09 -21.63
N VAL A 35 -1.58 11.39 -20.51
CA VAL A 35 -1.69 12.00 -19.18
C VAL A 35 -0.33 12.28 -18.54
N GLY A 36 0.69 11.47 -18.85
CA GLY A 36 2.08 11.75 -18.47
C GLY A 36 2.65 13.01 -19.11
N ASP A 37 2.17 13.36 -20.31
CA ASP A 37 2.54 14.56 -21.05
C ASP A 37 1.69 15.80 -20.68
N LEU A 38 0.71 15.68 -19.76
CA LEU A 38 0.10 16.89 -19.19
C LEU A 38 1.22 17.68 -18.50
N PRO A 39 1.39 18.96 -18.87
CA PRO A 39 2.59 19.68 -18.53
C PRO A 39 2.64 19.76 -17.00
N GLN A 40 3.79 19.38 -16.43
CA GLN A 40 4.11 19.48 -15.00
C GLN A 40 4.23 20.95 -14.56
N VAL A 41 3.22 21.74 -14.91
CA VAL A 41 3.15 23.19 -14.73
C VAL A 41 2.70 23.44 -13.33
N GLU A 42 3.62 23.34 -12.39
CA GLU A 42 3.73 24.34 -11.35
C GLU A 42 5.13 24.15 -10.73
N ARG A 43 5.95 25.20 -10.85
CA ARG A 43 7.26 25.32 -10.18
C ARG A 43 7.06 24.86 -8.74
N ALA A 44 7.90 23.97 -8.21
CA ALA A 44 7.78 23.53 -6.82
C ALA A 44 7.76 24.77 -5.91
N LEU A 45 6.59 25.13 -5.40
CA LEU A 45 6.40 26.33 -4.61
C LEU A 45 7.12 26.12 -3.30
N LYS A 46 8.08 26.97 -2.99
CA LYS A 46 8.84 26.84 -1.76
C LYS A 46 8.28 27.76 -0.68
N LEU A 47 8.62 27.47 0.56
CA LEU A 47 8.17 28.29 1.70
C LEU A 47 8.66 29.74 1.55
N GLU A 48 9.85 29.93 0.98
CA GLU A 48 10.44 31.26 0.76
C GLU A 48 9.65 32.11 -0.23
N ASP A 49 8.84 31.50 -1.10
CA ASP A 49 7.99 32.23 -2.05
C ASP A 49 6.78 32.88 -1.35
N PHE A 50 6.43 32.43 -0.14
CA PHE A 50 5.28 32.91 0.63
C PHE A 50 5.66 33.72 1.88
N ILE A 51 6.92 33.65 2.31
CA ILE A 51 7.45 34.48 3.38
C ILE A 51 7.66 35.90 2.84
N ASP A 52 7.18 36.91 3.57
CA ASP A 52 7.56 38.29 3.29
C ASP A 52 9.05 38.48 3.60
N GLY A 53 9.88 38.41 2.55
CA GLY A 53 11.33 38.56 2.67
C GLY A 53 11.75 39.91 3.24
N VAL A 54 10.96 40.98 3.05
CA VAL A 54 11.26 42.31 3.57
C VAL A 54 11.07 42.35 5.09
N ALA A 55 10.07 41.63 5.61
CA ALA A 55 9.85 41.49 7.05
C ALA A 55 10.76 40.44 7.71
N ALA A 56 11.13 39.38 6.99
CA ALA A 56 11.92 38.26 7.52
C ALA A 56 13.43 38.55 7.55
N GLU A 57 14.00 39.25 6.57
CA GLU A 57 15.44 39.56 6.54
C GLU A 57 15.96 40.35 7.75
N PRO A 58 15.30 41.42 8.24
CA PRO A 58 15.79 42.12 9.44
C PRO A 58 15.73 41.24 10.69
N LEU A 59 14.74 40.34 10.79
CA LEU A 59 14.66 39.39 11.90
C LEU A 59 15.77 38.33 11.82
N ARG A 60 16.05 37.80 10.62
CA ARG A 60 17.17 36.86 10.38
C ARG A 60 18.51 37.51 10.66
N ALA A 61 18.69 38.78 10.25
CA ALA A 61 19.87 39.56 10.58
C ALA A 61 20.02 39.73 12.10
N GLY A 62 18.93 40.07 12.81
CA GLY A 62 18.91 40.18 14.26
C GLY A 62 19.29 38.88 14.99
N VAL A 63 18.82 37.72 14.50
CA VAL A 63 19.24 36.41 15.04
C VAL A 63 20.73 36.18 14.86
N ARG A 64 21.27 36.46 13.65
CA ARG A 64 22.71 36.33 13.38
C ARG A 64 23.55 37.27 14.24
N ASP A 65 23.13 38.51 14.41
CA ASP A 65 23.83 39.51 15.22
C ASP A 65 23.79 39.15 16.71
N ALA A 66 22.66 38.64 17.21
CA ALA A 66 22.53 38.16 18.58
C ALA A 66 23.45 36.95 18.84
N GLU A 67 23.52 36.00 17.91
CA GLU A 67 24.39 34.82 18.02
C GLU A 67 25.88 35.22 18.01
N LEU A 68 26.27 36.16 17.15
CA LEU A 68 27.62 36.72 17.14
C LEU A 68 27.95 37.46 18.44
N THR A 69 26.97 38.15 19.02
CA THR A 69 27.12 38.88 20.29
C THR A 69 27.28 37.90 21.45
N GLU A 70 26.48 36.83 21.50
CA GLU A 70 26.61 35.77 22.50
C GLU A 70 28.00 35.11 22.42
N GLN A 71 28.49 34.76 21.22
CA GLN A 71 29.82 34.16 21.04
C GLN A 71 30.96 35.10 21.46
N LYS A 72 30.80 36.42 21.30
CA LYS A 72 31.77 37.42 21.77
C LYS A 72 31.71 37.55 23.29
N ALA A 73 30.51 37.62 23.86
CA ALA A 73 30.29 37.71 25.29
C ALA A 73 30.83 36.47 26.02
N ALA A 74 30.64 35.27 25.47
CA ALA A 74 31.19 34.03 26.03
C ALA A 74 32.72 34.05 26.12
N ARG A 75 33.41 34.46 25.05
CA ARG A 75 34.88 34.61 25.05
C ARG A 75 35.37 35.68 26.02
N ALA A 76 34.64 36.78 26.14
CA ALA A 76 34.97 37.85 27.08
C ALA A 76 34.71 37.44 28.53
N LEU A 77 33.67 36.64 28.78
CA LEU A 77 33.33 36.07 30.06
C LEU A 77 34.44 35.13 30.55
N GLU A 78 34.90 34.20 29.70
CA GLU A 78 36.03 33.31 30.03
C GLU A 78 37.29 34.10 30.46
N GLN A 79 37.59 35.20 29.77
CA GLN A 79 38.71 36.07 30.12
C GLN A 79 38.48 36.84 31.44
N ALA A 80 37.24 37.27 31.70
CA ALA A 80 36.88 37.96 32.94
C ALA A 80 36.92 37.01 34.15
N GLU A 81 36.44 35.78 33.99
CA GLU A 81 36.49 34.72 35.00
C GLU A 81 37.93 34.34 35.36
N LEU A 82 38.82 34.25 34.36
CA LEU A 82 40.24 34.03 34.61
C LEU A 82 40.86 35.17 35.44
N LYS A 83 40.55 36.43 35.10
CA LYS A 83 41.04 37.60 35.86
C LYS A 83 40.49 37.64 37.27
N LEU A 84 39.22 37.27 37.45
CA LEU A 84 38.60 37.15 38.76
C LEU A 84 39.29 36.08 39.60
N SER A 85 39.57 34.90 39.04
CA SER A 85 40.30 33.83 39.71
C SER A 85 41.69 34.28 40.17
N VAL A 86 42.44 34.99 39.31
CA VAL A 86 43.74 35.58 39.68
C VAL A 86 43.60 36.61 40.80
N ALA A 87 42.61 37.50 40.72
CA ALA A 87 42.35 38.52 41.74
C ALA A 87 41.99 37.88 43.09
N GLN A 88 41.10 36.88 43.09
CA GLN A 88 40.71 36.12 44.28
C GLN A 88 41.90 35.39 44.91
N GLN A 89 42.75 34.74 44.10
CA GLN A 89 43.94 34.07 44.60
C GLN A 89 44.92 35.07 45.23
N SER A 90 45.10 36.25 44.63
CA SER A 90 45.95 37.31 45.18
C SER A 90 45.41 37.87 46.50
N SER A 91 44.10 38.11 46.57
CA SER A 91 43.37 38.57 47.76
C SER A 91 43.50 37.54 48.89
N ARG A 92 43.30 36.26 48.59
CA ARG A 92 43.47 35.15 49.54
C ARG A 92 44.90 35.05 50.07
N THR A 93 45.89 35.03 49.18
CA THR A 93 47.32 34.95 49.55
C THR A 93 47.74 36.14 50.42
N ALA A 94 47.27 37.35 50.09
CA ALA A 94 47.54 38.54 50.87
C ALA A 94 46.88 38.51 52.25
N ARG A 95 45.66 37.99 52.37
CA ARG A 95 44.99 37.77 53.66
C ARG A 95 45.73 36.75 54.52
N GLU A 96 46.11 35.60 53.95
CA GLU A 96 46.87 34.56 54.66
C GLU A 96 48.23 35.10 55.17
N THR A 97 48.95 35.85 54.33
CA THR A 97 50.24 36.46 54.73
C THR A 97 50.06 37.56 55.77
N PHE A 98 48.99 38.35 55.68
CA PHE A 98 48.65 39.35 56.70
C PHE A 98 48.28 38.70 58.04
N GLU A 99 47.46 37.65 58.03
CA GLU A 99 47.08 36.89 59.23
C GLU A 99 48.30 36.27 59.91
N ASN A 100 49.20 35.66 59.15
CA ASN A 100 50.47 35.12 59.68
C ASN A 100 51.35 36.21 60.31
N TRP A 101 51.40 37.39 59.70
CA TRP A 101 52.13 38.55 60.23
C TRP A 101 51.51 39.06 61.54
N VAL A 102 50.18 39.20 61.60
CA VAL A 102 49.47 39.59 62.84
C VAL A 102 49.66 38.56 63.94
N ALA A 103 49.61 37.26 63.62
CA ALA A 103 49.82 36.17 64.58
C ALA A 103 51.25 36.20 65.16
N THR A 104 52.26 36.40 64.32
CA THR A 104 53.66 36.54 64.76
C THR A 104 53.83 37.75 65.68
N ARG A 105 53.21 38.90 65.34
CA ARG A 105 53.24 40.11 66.20
C ARG A 105 52.58 39.90 67.56
N ARG A 106 51.43 39.22 67.60
CA ARG A 106 50.75 38.88 68.86
C ARG A 106 51.62 38.01 69.77
N ALA A 107 52.43 37.11 69.19
CA ALA A 107 53.36 36.27 69.94
C ALA A 107 54.59 37.03 70.47
N THR A 108 55.02 38.11 69.83
CA THR A 108 56.24 38.88 70.19
C THR A 108 55.98 40.17 70.99
N ALA A 109 54.72 40.54 71.23
CA ALA A 109 54.31 41.66 72.10
C ALA A 109 54.97 43.03 71.81
N GLN A 110 55.23 43.37 70.54
CA GLN A 110 55.78 44.67 70.12
C GLN A 110 54.68 45.74 69.89
N PRO A 111 54.63 46.83 70.71
CA PRO A 111 53.53 47.81 70.65
C PRO A 111 53.64 48.87 69.54
N ASP A 112 54.83 49.31 69.13
CA ASP A 112 55.02 50.63 68.49
C ASP A 112 54.91 50.72 66.94
N GLN A 113 54.15 49.85 66.25
CA GLN A 113 54.09 49.84 64.76
C GLN A 113 52.69 49.97 64.14
N ASP A 114 51.91 50.95 64.57
CA ASP A 114 50.57 51.20 64.01
C ASP A 114 50.59 51.68 62.54
N ALA A 115 51.65 52.36 62.12
CA ALA A 115 51.80 52.82 60.74
C ALA A 115 51.91 51.64 59.74
N GLU A 116 52.58 50.55 60.09
CA GLU A 116 52.70 49.37 59.22
C GLU A 116 51.38 48.58 59.14
N LEU A 117 50.63 48.48 60.24
CA LEU A 117 49.30 47.87 60.24
C LEU A 117 48.35 48.61 59.28
N ILE A 118 48.34 49.96 59.34
CA ILE A 118 47.52 50.78 58.44
C ILE A 118 47.97 50.59 56.99
N ALA A 119 49.27 50.55 56.71
CA ALA A 119 49.79 50.34 55.36
C ALA A 119 49.39 48.97 54.78
N ARG A 120 49.48 47.89 55.56
CA ARG A 120 49.09 46.53 55.13
C ARG A 120 47.57 46.39 54.98
N THR A 121 46.79 47.04 55.85
CA THR A 121 45.32 47.06 55.73
C THR A 121 44.90 47.78 54.44
N ARG A 122 45.50 48.94 54.13
CA ARG A 122 45.26 49.63 52.85
C ARG A 122 45.66 48.77 51.64
N ALA A 123 46.72 47.98 51.75
CA ALA A 123 47.11 47.05 50.68
C ALA A 123 46.06 45.95 50.45
N LEU A 124 45.42 45.44 51.52
CA LEU A 124 44.29 44.51 51.41
C LEU A 124 43.06 45.16 50.80
N ASP A 125 42.74 46.40 51.17
CA ASP A 125 41.61 47.15 50.59
C ASP A 125 41.79 47.34 49.08
N VAL A 126 43.01 47.65 48.63
CA VAL A 126 43.33 47.75 47.19
C VAL A 126 43.14 46.41 46.47
N LEU A 127 43.50 45.29 47.09
CA LEU A 127 43.27 43.96 46.50
C LEU A 127 41.78 43.60 46.46
N LYS A 128 41.01 43.97 47.50
CA LYS A 128 39.57 43.75 47.51
C LYS A 128 38.87 44.59 46.43
N ALA A 129 39.26 45.86 46.26
CA ALA A 129 38.74 46.69 45.18
C ALA A 129 39.00 46.09 43.79
N LYS A 130 40.17 45.47 43.56
CA LYS A 130 40.49 44.76 42.31
C LYS A 130 39.65 43.50 42.10
N GLU A 131 39.36 42.75 43.16
CA GLU A 131 38.48 41.59 43.15
C GLU A 131 37.06 41.99 42.76
N ASP A 132 36.53 43.06 43.37
CA ASP A 132 35.19 43.58 43.09
C ASP A 132 35.09 44.15 41.66
N GLU A 133 36.13 44.85 41.18
CA GLU A 133 36.21 45.30 39.78
C GLU A 133 36.23 44.12 38.79
N ALA A 134 36.94 43.03 39.13
CA ALA A 134 36.95 41.82 38.31
C ALA A 134 35.58 41.12 38.31
N GLN A 135 34.89 41.08 39.46
CA GLN A 135 33.54 40.53 39.56
C GLN A 135 32.53 41.33 38.73
N GLN A 136 32.57 42.66 38.81
CA GLN A 136 31.71 43.53 38.00
C GLN A 136 31.90 43.30 36.49
N LYS A 137 33.12 42.98 36.05
CA LYS A 137 33.38 42.63 34.65
C LYS A 137 32.75 41.30 34.25
N VAL A 138 32.76 40.30 35.14
CA VAL A 138 32.06 39.02 34.92
C VAL A 138 30.56 39.26 34.81
N ASP A 139 29.97 39.96 35.78
CA ASP A 139 28.53 40.24 35.83
C ASP A 139 28.08 41.02 34.58
N ALA A 140 28.87 42.00 34.13
CA ALA A 140 28.60 42.75 32.90
C ALA A 140 28.59 41.84 31.65
N GLN A 141 29.53 40.89 31.54
CA GLN A 141 29.52 39.95 30.40
C GLN A 141 28.36 38.96 30.47
N GLN A 142 27.97 38.51 31.67
CA GLN A 142 26.79 37.66 31.85
C GLN A 142 25.51 38.38 31.44
N GLN A 143 25.36 39.67 31.77
CA GLN A 143 24.23 40.47 31.34
C GLN A 143 24.17 40.59 29.81
N VAL A 144 25.30 40.89 29.15
CA VAL A 144 25.36 40.96 27.68
C VAL A 144 24.98 39.64 27.03
N ALA A 145 25.42 38.51 27.59
CA ALA A 145 25.05 37.18 27.09
C ALA A 145 23.54 36.90 27.26
N LEU A 146 22.95 37.30 28.39
CA LEU A 146 21.53 37.15 28.64
C LEU A 146 20.68 38.00 27.68
N ASP A 147 21.04 39.27 27.50
CA ASP A 147 20.35 40.19 26.61
C ASP A 147 20.43 39.70 25.15
N ALA A 148 21.58 39.17 24.73
CA ALA A 148 21.74 38.55 23.42
C ALA A 148 20.79 37.36 23.24
N ARG A 149 20.71 36.44 24.21
CA ARG A 149 19.79 35.29 24.16
C ARG A 149 18.33 35.71 24.10
N GLN A 150 17.92 36.67 24.93
CA GLN A 150 16.54 37.18 24.92
C GLN A 150 16.19 37.83 23.58
N SER A 151 17.13 38.60 23.00
CA SER A 151 16.92 39.22 21.68
C SER A 151 16.82 38.18 20.55
N GLN A 152 17.62 37.11 20.61
CA GLN A 152 17.57 36.00 19.67
C GLN A 152 16.22 35.28 19.74
N GLU A 153 15.78 34.94 20.95
CA GLU A 153 14.51 34.23 21.17
C GLU A 153 13.32 35.07 20.68
N ALA A 154 13.30 36.37 20.99
CA ALA A 154 12.25 37.28 20.53
C ALA A 154 12.21 37.42 18.99
N ALA A 155 13.38 37.41 18.33
CA ALA A 155 13.46 37.44 16.87
C ALA A 155 13.02 36.11 16.24
N GLN A 156 13.40 34.97 16.83
CA GLN A 156 12.98 33.64 16.39
C GLN A 156 11.47 33.43 16.53
N GLN A 157 10.87 33.88 17.63
CA GLN A 157 9.42 33.80 17.82
C GLN A 157 8.66 34.58 16.74
N LYS A 158 9.15 35.77 16.37
CA LYS A 158 8.56 36.56 15.26
C LYS A 158 8.74 35.88 13.91
N LEU A 159 9.90 35.28 13.64
CA LEU A 159 10.14 34.50 12.42
C LEU A 159 9.19 33.30 12.34
N ALA A 160 9.02 32.56 13.44
CA ALA A 160 8.13 31.41 13.49
C ALA A 160 6.68 31.78 13.15
N VAL A 161 6.21 32.96 13.54
CA VAL A 161 4.87 33.45 13.17
C VAL A 161 4.76 33.70 11.66
N LEU A 162 5.79 34.32 11.05
CA LEU A 162 5.83 34.56 9.60
C LEU A 162 5.92 33.24 8.82
N GLU A 163 6.72 32.29 9.31
CA GLU A 163 6.86 30.96 8.73
C GLU A 163 5.57 30.16 8.84
N ALA A 164 4.86 30.22 9.96
CA ALA A 164 3.58 29.55 10.14
C ALA A 164 2.49 30.11 9.19
N ASP A 165 2.41 31.43 9.02
CA ASP A 165 1.49 32.04 8.04
C ASP A 165 1.85 31.67 6.59
N ALA A 166 3.15 31.65 6.26
CA ALA A 166 3.63 31.20 4.97
C ALA A 166 3.33 29.73 4.71
N GLN A 167 3.45 28.85 5.71
CA GLN A 167 3.10 27.43 5.62
C GLN A 167 1.61 27.25 5.32
N LEU A 168 0.73 27.98 5.99
CA LEU A 168 -0.71 27.91 5.73
C LEU A 168 -1.06 28.31 4.29
N LYS A 169 -0.40 29.34 3.74
CA LYS A 169 -0.58 29.79 2.35
C LYS A 169 -0.05 28.76 1.35
N LEU A 170 1.13 28.21 1.63
CA LEU A 170 1.76 27.17 0.82
C LEU A 170 0.88 25.91 0.77
N ASP A 171 0.35 25.46 1.90
CA ASP A 171 -0.56 24.32 1.96
C ASP A 171 -1.87 24.59 1.19
N ALA A 172 -2.40 25.80 1.27
CA ALA A 172 -3.59 26.20 0.54
C ALA A 172 -3.37 26.19 -0.98
N GLU A 173 -2.22 26.67 -1.45
CA GLU A 173 -1.87 26.64 -2.87
C GLU A 173 -1.57 25.21 -3.35
N TYR A 174 -0.87 24.38 -2.56
CA TYR A 174 -0.68 22.97 -2.89
C TYR A 174 -2.01 22.24 -3.08
N ARG A 175 -2.99 22.49 -2.21
CA ARG A 175 -4.35 21.94 -2.37
C ARG A 175 -5.03 22.42 -3.65
N ARG A 176 -4.82 23.68 -4.06
CA ARG A 176 -5.38 24.21 -5.33
C ARG A 176 -4.74 23.56 -6.55
N VAL A 177 -3.43 23.40 -6.54
CA VAL A 177 -2.66 22.68 -7.56
C VAL A 177 -3.16 21.24 -7.68
N GLU A 178 -3.25 20.53 -6.55
CA GLU A 178 -3.76 19.16 -6.52
C GLU A 178 -5.18 19.07 -7.07
N LEU A 179 -6.07 20.00 -6.69
CA LEU A 179 -7.44 20.07 -7.21
C LEU A 179 -7.51 20.39 -8.72
N ARG A 180 -6.62 21.22 -9.25
CA ARG A 180 -6.53 21.50 -10.70
C ARG A 180 -6.09 20.27 -11.48
N VAL A 181 -5.03 19.61 -11.02
CA VAL A 181 -4.52 18.37 -11.63
C VAL A 181 -5.59 17.29 -11.58
N PHE A 182 -6.26 17.14 -10.44
CA PHE A 182 -7.42 16.27 -10.31
C PHE A 182 -8.54 16.66 -11.27
N GLY A 183 -8.87 17.95 -11.38
CA GLY A 183 -9.89 18.48 -12.29
C GLY A 183 -9.61 18.15 -13.75
N TYR A 184 -8.37 18.29 -14.22
CA TYR A 184 -7.99 17.91 -15.59
C TYR A 184 -8.13 16.41 -15.83
N ARG A 185 -7.70 15.57 -14.89
CA ARG A 185 -7.86 14.11 -15.01
C ARG A 185 -9.32 13.67 -14.95
N LEU A 186 -10.12 14.32 -14.10
CA LEU A 186 -11.56 14.08 -14.03
C LEU A 186 -12.24 14.48 -15.33
N ALA A 187 -11.89 15.64 -15.91
CA ALA A 187 -12.43 16.10 -17.19
C ALA A 187 -12.10 15.14 -18.35
N LEU A 188 -10.97 14.43 -18.29
CA LEU A 188 -10.61 13.41 -19.28
C LEU A 188 -11.30 12.06 -19.05
N THR A 189 -11.35 11.58 -17.80
CA THR A 189 -11.82 10.23 -17.46
C THR A 189 -13.35 10.11 -17.36
N LEU A 190 -14.04 11.17 -16.93
CA LEU A 190 -15.50 11.22 -16.81
C LEU A 190 -16.22 10.99 -18.16
N PRO A 191 -15.87 11.67 -19.27
CA PRO A 191 -16.50 11.38 -20.57
C PRO A 191 -16.21 9.96 -21.06
N LEU A 192 -15.01 9.42 -20.80
CA LEU A 192 -14.67 8.02 -21.08
C LEU A 192 -15.61 7.04 -20.35
N LEU A 193 -15.85 7.27 -19.06
CA LEU A 193 -16.77 6.45 -18.26
C LEU A 193 -18.22 6.56 -18.75
N LEU A 194 -18.67 7.77 -19.13
CA LEU A 194 -20.01 7.96 -19.69
C LEU A 194 -20.19 7.17 -20.99
N ILE A 195 -19.20 7.23 -21.89
CA ILE A 195 -19.18 6.46 -23.14
C ILE A 195 -19.18 4.96 -22.83
N ALA A 196 -18.39 4.51 -21.84
CA ALA A 196 -18.34 3.10 -21.44
C ALA A 196 -19.68 2.61 -20.88
N GLY A 197 -20.34 3.40 -20.04
CA GLY A 197 -21.68 3.12 -19.52
C GLY A 197 -22.72 3.04 -20.63
N TRP A 198 -22.70 3.97 -21.58
CA TRP A 198 -23.58 3.96 -22.75
C TRP A 198 -23.35 2.72 -23.64
N LEU A 199 -22.09 2.37 -23.91
CA LEU A 199 -21.72 1.19 -24.68
C LEU A 199 -22.16 -0.10 -23.97
N PHE A 200 -22.05 -0.17 -22.65
CA PHE A 200 -22.50 -1.31 -21.87
C PHE A 200 -24.01 -1.53 -21.98
N VAL A 201 -24.81 -0.46 -21.87
CA VAL A 201 -26.28 -0.56 -21.95
C VAL A 201 -26.73 -0.90 -23.37
N LYS A 202 -26.18 -0.22 -24.39
CA LYS A 202 -26.72 -0.26 -25.76
C LYS A 202 -26.02 -1.25 -26.70
N LYS A 203 -24.75 -1.59 -26.47
CA LYS A 203 -23.92 -2.33 -27.45
C LYS A 203 -23.25 -3.61 -26.93
N ARG A 204 -23.48 -4.02 -25.68
CA ARG A 204 -22.85 -5.24 -25.09
C ARG A 204 -23.12 -6.58 -25.82
N LYS A 205 -24.16 -6.66 -26.65
CA LYS A 205 -24.51 -7.86 -27.46
C LYS A 205 -24.26 -7.67 -28.96
N SER A 206 -23.60 -6.58 -29.36
CA SER A 206 -23.30 -6.28 -30.77
C SER A 206 -22.28 -7.26 -31.36
N THR A 207 -22.19 -7.36 -32.69
CA THR A 207 -21.15 -8.14 -33.38
C THR A 207 -19.74 -7.73 -32.95
N TYR A 208 -19.53 -6.45 -32.66
CA TYR A 208 -18.28 -5.87 -32.16
C TYR A 208 -18.13 -5.92 -30.63
N TRP A 209 -18.80 -6.86 -29.96
CA TRP A 209 -18.75 -6.98 -28.49
C TRP A 209 -17.32 -7.02 -27.91
N PRO A 210 -16.26 -7.58 -28.55
CA PRO A 210 -14.93 -7.61 -27.94
C PRO A 210 -14.35 -6.20 -27.74
N PHE A 211 -14.51 -5.31 -28.72
CA PHE A 211 -14.04 -3.92 -28.62
C PHE A 211 -14.84 -3.13 -27.58
N VAL A 212 -16.15 -3.38 -27.48
CA VAL A 212 -17.00 -2.78 -26.45
C VAL A 212 -16.51 -3.15 -25.05
N TRP A 213 -16.25 -4.44 -24.82
CA TRP A 213 -15.72 -4.90 -23.53
C TRP A 213 -14.29 -4.41 -23.29
N GLY A 214 -13.43 -4.39 -24.31
CA GLY A 214 -12.09 -3.81 -24.22
C GLY A 214 -12.11 -2.34 -23.78
N PHE A 215 -12.99 -1.53 -24.37
CA PHE A 215 -13.18 -0.13 -23.96
C PHE A 215 -13.72 0.00 -22.54
N ILE A 216 -14.65 -0.88 -22.11
CA ILE A 216 -15.15 -0.89 -20.73
C ILE A 216 -14.02 -1.22 -19.74
N PHE A 217 -13.19 -2.22 -20.04
CA PHE A 217 -12.02 -2.54 -19.19
C PHE A 217 -11.05 -1.38 -19.11
N PHE A 218 -10.75 -0.74 -20.25
CA PHE A 218 -9.92 0.46 -20.30
C PHE A 218 -10.51 1.60 -19.44
N ALA A 219 -11.79 1.93 -19.60
CA ALA A 219 -12.41 3.01 -18.84
C ALA A 219 -12.46 2.73 -17.33
N LEU A 220 -12.74 1.48 -16.94
CA LEU A 220 -12.66 1.06 -15.54
C LEU A 220 -11.23 1.13 -15.01
N PHE A 221 -10.24 0.69 -15.80
CA PHE A 221 -8.83 0.77 -15.42
C PHE A 221 -8.37 2.22 -15.25
N ALA A 222 -8.63 3.09 -16.23
CA ALA A 222 -8.34 4.52 -16.15
C ALA A 222 -8.99 5.14 -14.90
N PHE A 223 -10.24 4.80 -14.60
CA PHE A 223 -10.87 5.26 -13.37
C PHE A 223 -10.13 4.77 -12.10
N PHE A 224 -9.90 3.47 -11.94
CA PHE A 224 -9.34 2.91 -10.70
C PHE A 224 -7.84 3.10 -10.51
N VAL A 225 -7.07 3.25 -11.59
CA VAL A 225 -5.60 3.29 -11.57
C VAL A 225 -5.07 4.69 -11.89
N GLU A 226 -5.79 5.49 -12.67
CA GLU A 226 -5.32 6.81 -13.09
C GLU A 226 -6.01 7.95 -12.36
N LEU A 227 -7.32 7.83 -12.10
CA LEU A 227 -8.10 8.85 -11.39
C LEU A 227 -8.08 8.62 -9.86
N VAL A 228 -8.39 7.40 -9.42
CA VAL A 228 -8.58 7.10 -8.00
C VAL A 228 -7.32 7.32 -7.15
N PRO A 229 -6.09 6.96 -7.55
CA PRO A 229 -4.91 7.21 -6.72
C PRO A 229 -4.58 8.69 -6.47
N TYR A 230 -5.18 9.59 -7.24
CA TYR A 230 -4.93 11.04 -7.19
C TYR A 230 -6.13 11.82 -6.63
N LEU A 231 -7.09 11.14 -6.00
CA LEU A 231 -8.14 11.78 -5.22
C LEU A 231 -7.56 12.27 -3.88
N PRO A 232 -7.53 13.59 -3.61
CA PRO A 232 -7.05 14.12 -2.34
C PRO A 232 -7.80 13.48 -1.17
N SER A 233 -7.05 12.79 -0.29
CA SER A 233 -7.48 12.06 0.92
C SER A 233 -8.45 10.86 0.77
N TYR A 234 -9.15 10.68 -0.35
CA TYR A 234 -10.21 9.64 -0.48
C TYR A 234 -9.94 8.52 -1.50
N GLY A 235 -8.87 8.62 -2.28
CA GLY A 235 -8.55 7.66 -3.34
C GLY A 235 -8.42 6.20 -2.85
N GLY A 236 -7.68 6.00 -1.77
CA GLY A 236 -7.49 4.67 -1.18
C GLY A 236 -8.83 4.04 -0.78
N TYR A 237 -9.68 4.78 -0.09
CA TYR A 237 -10.96 4.28 0.43
C TYR A 237 -11.89 3.80 -0.69
N VAL A 238 -12.07 4.59 -1.76
CA VAL A 238 -12.92 4.21 -2.90
C VAL A 238 -12.39 2.93 -3.55
N ARG A 239 -11.07 2.84 -3.77
CA ARG A 239 -10.45 1.64 -4.36
C ARG A 239 -10.70 0.39 -3.53
N TYR A 240 -10.46 0.47 -2.22
CA TYR A 240 -10.59 -0.68 -1.34
C TYR A 240 -12.06 -1.06 -1.09
N VAL A 241 -12.97 -0.10 -0.95
CA VAL A 241 -14.40 -0.38 -0.79
C VAL A 241 -14.95 -1.09 -2.03
N VAL A 242 -14.65 -0.60 -3.23
CA VAL A 242 -15.11 -1.27 -4.46
C VAL A 242 -14.46 -2.64 -4.59
N GLY A 243 -13.17 -2.77 -4.29
CA GLY A 243 -12.47 -4.06 -4.28
C GLY A 243 -13.13 -5.07 -3.34
N ILE A 244 -13.47 -4.66 -2.11
CA ILE A 244 -14.16 -5.48 -1.12
C ILE A 244 -15.54 -5.92 -1.65
N VAL A 245 -16.34 -4.98 -2.15
CA VAL A 245 -17.67 -5.28 -2.70
C VAL A 245 -17.55 -6.27 -3.86
N MET A 246 -16.60 -6.06 -4.77
CA MET A 246 -16.42 -6.94 -5.92
C MET A 246 -15.97 -8.34 -5.50
N THR A 247 -15.05 -8.46 -4.55
CA THR A 247 -14.62 -9.75 -4.01
C THR A 247 -15.75 -10.48 -3.29
N VAL A 248 -16.57 -9.79 -2.49
CA VAL A 248 -17.74 -10.39 -1.82
C VAL A 248 -18.76 -10.90 -2.83
N LEU A 249 -19.06 -10.12 -3.89
CA LEU A 249 -20.01 -10.51 -4.93
C LEU A 249 -19.51 -11.70 -5.75
N VAL A 250 -18.24 -11.64 -6.21
CA VAL A 250 -17.62 -12.73 -6.99
C VAL A 250 -17.49 -13.98 -6.12
N GLY A 251 -17.04 -13.84 -4.87
CA GLY A 251 -16.94 -14.93 -3.90
C GLY A 251 -18.29 -15.59 -3.64
N ARG A 252 -19.34 -14.80 -3.38
CA ARG A 252 -20.70 -15.31 -3.20
C ARG A 252 -21.19 -16.05 -4.44
N TYR A 253 -20.99 -15.50 -5.63
CA TYR A 253 -21.39 -16.14 -6.88
C TYR A 253 -20.66 -17.48 -7.07
N ALA A 254 -19.35 -17.52 -6.85
CA ALA A 254 -18.54 -18.73 -6.97
C ALA A 254 -18.98 -19.81 -5.98
N ILE A 255 -19.20 -19.45 -4.71
CA ILE A 255 -19.67 -20.39 -3.67
C ILE A 255 -21.06 -20.95 -4.05
N VAL A 256 -22.00 -20.10 -4.45
CA VAL A 256 -23.35 -20.54 -4.84
C VAL A 256 -23.32 -21.39 -6.12
N ALA A 257 -22.42 -21.10 -7.06
CA ALA A 257 -22.23 -21.91 -8.25
C ALA A 257 -21.63 -23.30 -7.91
N LEU A 258 -20.63 -23.35 -7.04
CA LEU A 258 -20.00 -24.58 -6.57
C LEU A 258 -20.99 -25.45 -5.81
N ASN A 259 -21.76 -24.87 -4.89
CA ASN A 259 -22.78 -25.61 -4.13
C ASN A 259 -23.88 -26.16 -5.03
N ARG A 260 -24.33 -25.41 -6.03
CA ARG A 260 -25.27 -25.92 -7.05
C ARG A 260 -24.70 -27.05 -7.87
N TYR A 261 -23.41 -26.98 -8.19
CA TYR A 261 -22.72 -28.04 -8.92
C TYR A 261 -22.60 -29.32 -8.07
N LEU A 262 -22.15 -29.21 -6.81
CA LEU A 262 -22.09 -30.33 -5.86
C LEU A 262 -23.46 -30.94 -5.59
N ALA A 263 -24.51 -30.12 -5.46
CA ALA A 263 -25.88 -30.61 -5.27
C ALA A 263 -26.35 -31.44 -6.47
N ARG A 264 -26.08 -31.00 -7.70
CA ARG A 264 -26.39 -31.78 -8.91
C ARG A 264 -25.60 -33.09 -8.95
N GLN A 265 -24.35 -33.07 -8.53
CA GLN A 265 -23.52 -34.28 -8.48
C GLN A 265 -24.06 -35.30 -7.49
N LYS A 266 -24.44 -34.88 -6.29
CA LYS A 266 -25.08 -35.76 -5.29
C LYS A 266 -26.40 -36.34 -5.80
N LEU A 267 -27.22 -35.54 -6.49
CA LEU A 267 -28.45 -36.04 -7.10
C LEU A 267 -28.18 -37.06 -8.21
N ALA A 268 -27.16 -36.86 -9.03
CA ALA A 268 -26.76 -37.84 -10.06
C ALA A 268 -26.19 -39.14 -9.46
N GLU A 269 -25.51 -39.07 -8.31
CA GLU A 269 -25.01 -40.26 -7.60
C GLU A 269 -26.16 -41.10 -7.00
N ALA A 270 -27.26 -40.48 -6.58
CA ALA A 270 -28.42 -41.15 -5.98
C ALA A 270 -29.40 -41.79 -6.98
N GLN A 271 -29.26 -41.53 -8.29
CA GLN A 271 -30.16 -42.07 -9.31
C GLN A 271 -29.79 -43.50 -9.76
N PRO A 272 -30.78 -44.34 -10.14
CA PRO A 272 -30.56 -45.68 -10.68
C PRO A 272 -29.70 -45.69 -11.95
N ASP A 273 -28.88 -46.73 -12.11
CA ASP A 273 -27.88 -46.85 -13.19
C ASP A 273 -28.43 -46.72 -14.61
N VAL A 274 -29.67 -47.15 -14.85
CA VAL A 274 -30.29 -47.16 -16.18
C VAL A 274 -30.62 -45.73 -16.63
N VAL A 275 -31.15 -44.90 -15.73
CA VAL A 275 -31.51 -43.49 -16.01
C VAL A 275 -30.26 -42.62 -16.16
N ARG A 276 -29.23 -42.89 -15.36
CA ARG A 276 -27.93 -42.19 -15.41
C ARG A 276 -27.21 -42.31 -16.76
N ARG A 277 -27.32 -43.47 -17.41
CA ARG A 277 -26.67 -43.74 -18.71
C ARG A 277 -27.37 -43.02 -19.86
N GLU A 278 -28.67 -42.78 -19.73
CA GLU A 278 -29.49 -42.14 -20.76
C GLU A 278 -29.40 -40.59 -20.71
N GLU A 279 -29.26 -40.01 -19.51
CA GLU A 279 -29.06 -38.56 -19.33
C GLU A 279 -27.62 -38.09 -19.63
N LEU A 280 -26.63 -38.98 -19.56
CA LEU A 280 -25.24 -38.63 -19.85
C LEU A 280 -25.00 -38.46 -21.35
N SER A 281 -24.70 -37.24 -21.78
CA SER A 281 -24.36 -36.97 -23.19
C SER A 281 -23.15 -37.82 -23.63
N TYR A 282 -23.33 -38.55 -24.74
CA TYR A 282 -22.33 -39.43 -25.37
C TYR A 282 -20.90 -38.84 -25.39
N ASP A 283 -20.78 -37.59 -25.84
CA ASP A 283 -19.49 -36.91 -25.98
C ASP A 283 -18.80 -36.66 -24.62
N THR A 284 -19.57 -36.36 -23.58
CA THR A 284 -19.03 -36.11 -22.24
C THR A 284 -18.54 -37.41 -21.60
N ALA A 285 -19.29 -38.51 -21.78
CA ALA A 285 -18.89 -39.82 -21.29
C ALA A 285 -17.59 -40.30 -21.94
N LEU A 286 -17.49 -40.22 -23.27
CA LEU A 286 -16.29 -40.63 -24.01
C LEU A 286 -15.07 -39.76 -23.64
N THR A 287 -15.25 -38.45 -23.48
CA THR A 287 -14.16 -37.54 -23.11
C THR A 287 -13.62 -37.80 -21.70
N ARG A 288 -14.51 -38.13 -20.75
CA ARG A 288 -14.11 -38.49 -19.38
C ARG A 288 -13.40 -39.84 -19.34
N LEU A 289 -13.91 -40.82 -20.07
CA LEU A 289 -13.26 -42.12 -20.22
C LEU A 289 -11.88 -41.98 -20.88
N ALA A 290 -11.72 -41.17 -21.93
CA ALA A 290 -10.41 -40.91 -22.54
C ALA A 290 -9.37 -40.32 -21.57
N LYS A 291 -9.82 -39.69 -20.47
CA LYS A 291 -8.97 -39.11 -19.42
C LYS A 291 -8.81 -40.01 -18.19
N GLY A 292 -9.33 -41.24 -18.20
CA GLY A 292 -9.28 -42.14 -17.03
C GLY A 292 -10.23 -41.73 -15.90
N VAL A 293 -11.30 -40.99 -16.22
CA VAL A 293 -12.25 -40.46 -15.23
C VAL A 293 -13.63 -41.10 -15.42
N CYS A 294 -14.23 -41.58 -14.34
CA CYS A 294 -15.58 -42.14 -14.36
C CYS A 294 -16.61 -41.08 -14.79
N PRO A 295 -17.43 -41.33 -15.83
CA PRO A 295 -18.45 -40.39 -16.28
C PRO A 295 -19.51 -40.04 -15.21
N GLY A 296 -19.83 -40.97 -14.31
CA GLY A 296 -20.78 -40.77 -13.21
C GLY A 296 -20.22 -39.97 -12.03
N CYS A 297 -19.29 -40.56 -11.26
CA CYS A 297 -18.76 -39.95 -10.03
C CYS A 297 -17.54 -39.02 -10.22
N GLU A 298 -17.02 -38.88 -11.44
CA GLU A 298 -15.86 -38.04 -11.77
C GLU A 298 -14.56 -38.38 -11.01
N ARG A 299 -14.48 -39.56 -10.39
CA ARG A 299 -13.25 -40.09 -9.79
C ARG A 299 -12.40 -40.81 -10.83
N SER A 300 -11.09 -40.85 -10.58
CA SER A 300 -10.14 -41.61 -11.40
C SER A 300 -10.46 -43.10 -11.36
N VAL A 301 -10.42 -43.76 -12.51
CA VAL A 301 -10.59 -45.21 -12.66
C VAL A 301 -9.51 -45.73 -13.60
N ASP A 302 -8.93 -46.88 -13.27
CA ASP A 302 -8.00 -47.56 -14.15
C ASP A 302 -8.73 -48.27 -15.30
N LEU A 303 -8.88 -47.57 -16.42
CA LEU A 303 -9.56 -48.09 -17.61
C LEU A 303 -8.68 -49.02 -18.46
N LYS A 304 -7.38 -49.11 -18.15
CA LYS A 304 -6.44 -50.01 -18.85
C LYS A 304 -6.55 -51.44 -18.33
N ASN A 305 -7.06 -51.62 -17.11
CA ASN A 305 -7.33 -52.93 -16.56
C ASN A 305 -8.59 -53.54 -17.22
N PRO A 306 -8.45 -54.63 -17.98
CA PRO A 306 -9.58 -55.26 -18.68
C PRO A 306 -10.58 -55.93 -17.72
N ALA A 307 -10.21 -56.16 -16.46
CA ALA A 307 -11.09 -56.74 -15.45
C ALA A 307 -12.07 -55.73 -14.82
N ILE A 308 -11.94 -54.43 -15.11
CA ILE A 308 -12.76 -53.36 -14.52
C ILE A 308 -13.83 -52.91 -15.52
N ASP A 309 -14.98 -53.56 -15.49
CA ASP A 309 -16.14 -53.18 -16.33
C ASP A 309 -17.11 -52.22 -15.61
N PHE A 310 -17.03 -52.16 -14.28
CA PHE A 310 -17.83 -51.28 -13.43
C PHE A 310 -16.94 -50.35 -12.62
N CYS A 311 -17.41 -49.12 -12.39
CA CYS A 311 -16.68 -48.19 -11.54
C CYS A 311 -16.70 -48.66 -10.07
N PRO A 312 -15.53 -48.84 -9.41
CA PRO A 312 -15.48 -49.29 -8.02
C PRO A 312 -16.00 -48.26 -7.01
N HIS A 313 -16.22 -47.01 -7.42
CA HIS A 313 -16.67 -45.94 -6.54
C HIS A 313 -18.18 -45.70 -6.58
N CYS A 314 -18.85 -45.98 -7.70
CA CYS A 314 -20.28 -45.67 -7.87
C CYS A 314 -21.09 -46.76 -8.59
N GLY A 315 -20.47 -47.86 -8.99
CA GLY A 315 -21.15 -49.02 -9.58
C GLY A 315 -21.59 -48.85 -11.04
N ILE A 316 -21.38 -47.69 -11.68
CA ILE A 316 -21.78 -47.50 -13.08
C ILE A 316 -20.98 -48.41 -14.02
N GLY A 317 -21.65 -49.03 -15.00
CA GLY A 317 -21.01 -49.82 -16.05
C GLY A 317 -20.25 -48.91 -17.02
N LEU A 318 -18.95 -49.12 -17.12
CA LEU A 318 -18.01 -48.38 -17.96
C LEU A 318 -17.83 -49.08 -19.32
N PHE A 319 -17.77 -50.41 -19.30
CA PHE A 319 -17.60 -51.26 -20.46
C PHE A 319 -18.65 -52.37 -20.49
N ASP A 320 -19.01 -52.80 -21.70
CA ASP A 320 -19.87 -53.95 -21.96
C ASP A 320 -19.36 -54.70 -23.19
N HIS A 321 -19.79 -55.95 -23.38
CA HIS A 321 -19.42 -56.75 -24.55
C HIS A 321 -20.44 -56.61 -25.67
N CYS A 322 -19.97 -56.57 -26.92
CA CYS A 322 -20.85 -56.54 -28.08
C CYS A 322 -21.51 -57.91 -28.29
N GLY A 323 -22.84 -57.99 -28.32
CA GLY A 323 -23.53 -59.28 -28.57
C GLY A 323 -23.30 -59.92 -29.94
N ALA A 324 -22.73 -59.20 -30.92
CA ALA A 324 -22.50 -59.70 -32.28
C ALA A 324 -21.06 -60.20 -32.51
N CYS A 325 -20.06 -59.61 -31.86
CA CYS A 325 -18.64 -59.96 -32.05
C CYS A 325 -17.86 -60.14 -30.75
N ASP A 326 -18.54 -60.08 -29.61
CA ASP A 326 -18.02 -60.19 -28.24
C ASP A 326 -16.92 -59.20 -27.84
N ALA A 327 -16.58 -58.24 -28.70
CA ALA A 327 -15.59 -57.22 -28.41
C ALA A 327 -16.02 -56.33 -27.23
N ARG A 328 -15.12 -56.13 -26.28
CA ARG A 328 -15.29 -55.21 -25.14
C ARG A 328 -15.35 -53.77 -25.64
N LYS A 329 -16.52 -53.13 -25.54
CA LYS A 329 -16.77 -51.75 -25.96
C LYS A 329 -17.15 -50.88 -24.75
N SER A 330 -17.13 -49.56 -24.93
CA SER A 330 -17.66 -48.68 -23.89
C SER A 330 -19.18 -48.84 -23.80
N ALA A 331 -19.70 -48.94 -22.58
CA ALA A 331 -21.14 -49.03 -22.33
C ALA A 331 -21.91 -47.78 -22.81
N PHE A 332 -21.20 -46.68 -23.09
CA PHE A 332 -21.74 -45.43 -23.63
C PHE A 332 -21.64 -45.36 -25.16
N SER A 333 -20.99 -46.32 -25.84
CA SER A 333 -20.82 -46.27 -27.30
C SER A 333 -22.10 -46.62 -28.05
N LYS A 334 -22.53 -45.72 -28.96
CA LYS A 334 -23.72 -45.94 -29.80
C LYS A 334 -23.53 -47.10 -30.79
N PHE A 335 -22.30 -47.35 -31.18
CA PHE A 335 -21.89 -48.41 -32.11
C PHE A 335 -20.71 -49.18 -31.53
N CYS A 336 -20.57 -50.44 -31.91
CA CYS A 336 -19.39 -51.23 -31.62
C CYS A 336 -18.20 -50.72 -32.44
N HIS A 337 -17.08 -50.45 -31.79
CA HIS A 337 -15.85 -50.00 -32.46
C HIS A 337 -15.23 -51.09 -33.36
N ALA A 338 -15.49 -52.37 -33.08
CA ALA A 338 -14.92 -53.51 -33.81
C ALA A 338 -15.75 -53.92 -35.04
N CYS A 339 -17.09 -53.93 -34.94
CA CYS A 339 -17.97 -54.43 -36.01
C CYS A 339 -19.04 -53.44 -36.50
N GLY A 340 -19.14 -52.25 -35.90
CA GLY A 340 -20.11 -51.21 -36.29
C GLY A 340 -21.56 -51.48 -35.87
N THR A 341 -21.87 -52.62 -35.23
CA THR A 341 -23.24 -52.94 -34.77
C THR A 341 -23.74 -51.93 -33.74
N SER A 342 -24.98 -51.46 -33.87
CA SER A 342 -25.57 -50.47 -32.95
C SER A 342 -25.85 -51.09 -31.56
N ALA A 343 -25.71 -50.28 -30.51
CA ALA A 343 -25.86 -50.73 -29.13
C ALA A 343 -27.32 -50.91 -28.67
N GLN A 344 -28.31 -50.51 -29.48
CA GLN A 344 -29.75 -50.60 -29.15
C GLN A 344 -30.32 -52.03 -29.16
N THR A 345 -29.57 -53.02 -29.65
CA THR A 345 -30.07 -54.40 -29.78
C THR A 345 -30.21 -55.15 -28.44
N ARG A 346 -29.75 -54.58 -27.31
CA ARG A 346 -29.67 -55.32 -26.02
C ARG A 346 -30.91 -55.21 -25.11
N THR A 347 -31.85 -54.30 -25.35
CA THR A 347 -33.01 -54.10 -24.45
C THR A 347 -34.19 -55.04 -24.67
N LEU A 348 -34.19 -55.88 -25.71
CA LEU A 348 -35.31 -56.76 -26.02
C LEU A 348 -35.12 -58.22 -25.59
N SER A 349 -33.91 -58.67 -25.23
CA SER A 349 -33.66 -60.10 -25.00
C SER A 349 -33.75 -60.53 -23.52
N ASP A 350 -33.83 -59.59 -22.57
CA ASP A 350 -33.80 -59.89 -21.12
C ASP A 350 -35.19 -59.85 -20.45
N LYS A 351 -36.26 -59.67 -21.25
CA LYS A 351 -37.64 -59.62 -20.76
C LYS A 351 -38.37 -60.97 -20.87
N ASP A 352 -37.80 -61.95 -21.57
CA ASP A 352 -38.46 -63.22 -21.90
C ASP A 352 -37.99 -64.42 -21.04
N SER A 353 -37.10 -64.22 -20.06
CA SER A 353 -36.54 -65.31 -19.24
C SER A 353 -37.22 -65.54 -17.88
N VAL A 354 -38.33 -64.85 -17.57
CA VAL A 354 -39.11 -65.05 -16.33
C VAL A 354 -40.58 -65.40 -16.66
N ALA A 355 -40.79 -66.52 -17.35
CA ALA A 355 -42.10 -67.18 -17.42
C ALA A 355 -41.91 -68.67 -17.74
N GLY A 356 -41.78 -69.49 -16.71
CA GLY A 356 -41.63 -70.94 -16.86
C GLY A 356 -42.00 -71.70 -15.59
N ALA A 357 -43.27 -71.62 -15.18
CA ALA A 357 -43.85 -72.58 -14.24
C ALA A 357 -44.39 -73.80 -15.03
N PRO A 358 -44.14 -75.04 -14.60
CA PRO A 358 -44.61 -76.23 -15.31
C PRO A 358 -46.07 -76.56 -14.95
N PRO A 359 -46.90 -77.05 -15.89
CA PRO A 359 -48.13 -77.72 -15.54
C PRO A 359 -48.00 -79.26 -15.57
N ALA A 360 -48.64 -79.86 -14.56
CA ALA A 360 -49.06 -81.27 -14.37
C ALA A 360 -47.98 -82.34 -14.22
#